data_AF-D4GT49-F1
#
_entry.id   AF-D4GT49-F1
#
_cell.length_a   1.000
_cell.length_b   1.000
_cell.length_c   1.000
_cell.angle_alpha   90.00
_cell.angle_beta   90.00
_cell.angle_gamma   90.00
#
_symmetry.space_group_name_H-M   'P 1'
#
loop_
_entity.id
_entity.type
_entity.pdbx_description
1 polymer ?
#
loop_
_entity_poly.entity_id
_entity_poly.type
_entity_poly.pdbx_seq_one_letter_code
_entity_poly.pdbx_strand_id
1 'polypeptide(L)'
;MYDRLAPIRPRVRSGLERAFAADHTPHEVAASFAFGVFFVAMPTAGTALALFALIGYFVERASRLALVATLVVFNPPVKWAVYGASFWLGSHLLGPVSGASVADVSLSSGLDILLRQLVGNTVLAAVLAVVGYAVTLQLARLHHRRQRSASPAGAAESRSDDARPDVPS
;
A
#
# COMPACT_ATOMS: atom_id res chain seq x y z
N MET A 1 -6.64 36.36 -9.77
CA MET A 1 -6.82 35.13 -8.97
C MET A 1 -5.94 33.96 -9.47
N TYR A 2 -4.74 34.23 -10.03
CA TYR A 2 -3.76 33.21 -10.46
C TYR A 2 -2.45 33.24 -9.65
N ASP A 3 -2.21 34.30 -8.86
CA ASP A 3 -0.92 34.51 -8.17
C ASP A 3 -0.72 33.71 -6.87
N ARG A 4 -1.74 32.97 -6.39
CA ARG A 4 -1.61 32.18 -5.15
C ARG A 4 -1.09 30.74 -5.36
N LEU A 5 -0.89 30.32 -6.61
CA LEU A 5 -0.45 28.95 -6.93
C LEU A 5 1.05 28.85 -7.27
N ALA A 6 1.70 29.96 -7.59
CA ALA A 6 3.14 30.00 -7.91
C ALA A 6 4.06 29.49 -6.76
N PRO A 7 3.77 29.74 -5.46
CA PRO A 7 4.64 29.27 -4.37
C PRO A 7 4.48 27.78 -4.04
N ILE A 8 3.40 27.13 -4.49
CA ILE A 8 3.06 25.75 -4.10
C ILE A 8 3.87 24.75 -4.94
N ARG A 9 4.07 25.02 -6.24
CA ARG A 9 4.84 24.15 -7.15
C ARG A 9 6.23 23.77 -6.63
N PRO A 10 7.11 24.71 -6.22
CA PRO A 10 8.45 24.36 -5.74
C PRO A 10 8.43 23.60 -4.39
N ARG A 11 7.41 23.85 -3.56
CA ARG A 11 7.25 23.18 -2.24
C ARG A 11 6.74 21.75 -2.38
N VAL A 12 5.79 21.52 -3.29
CA VAL A 12 5.32 20.18 -3.67
C VAL A 12 6.45 19.41 -4.35
N ARG A 13 7.16 20.04 -5.29
CA ARG A 13 8.29 19.44 -5.99
C ARG A 13 9.41 19.02 -5.03
N SER A 14 9.86 19.90 -4.14
CA SER A 14 10.90 19.56 -3.14
C SER A 14 10.43 18.56 -2.08
N GLY A 15 9.13 18.51 -1.78
CA GLY A 15 8.53 17.48 -0.93
C GLY A 15 8.51 16.12 -1.62
N LEU A 16 8.21 16.11 -2.92
CA LEU A 16 8.22 14.94 -3.78
C LEU A 16 9.65 14.43 -3.98
N GLU A 17 10.60 15.30 -4.33
CA GLU A 17 12.03 15.00 -4.46
C GLU A 17 12.61 14.42 -3.16
N ARG A 18 12.26 14.97 -1.99
CA ARG A 18 12.64 14.37 -0.69
C ARG A 18 11.95 13.04 -0.41
N ALA A 19 10.71 12.85 -0.84
CA ALA A 19 10.02 11.57 -0.74
C ALA A 19 10.65 10.50 -1.65
N PHE A 20 11.26 10.92 -2.77
CA PHE A 20 12.01 10.07 -3.69
C PHE A 20 13.45 9.81 -3.22
N ALA A 21 14.08 10.75 -2.50
CA ALA A 21 15.48 10.70 -2.07
C ALA A 21 15.71 10.06 -0.69
N ALA A 22 14.66 9.63 0.01
CA ALA A 22 14.81 8.99 1.30
C ALA A 22 15.33 7.54 1.14
N ASP A 23 16.47 7.24 1.76
CA ASP A 23 17.04 5.90 1.80
C ASP A 23 16.17 4.99 2.68
N HIS A 24 15.31 4.20 2.04
CA HIS A 24 14.49 3.20 2.70
C HIS A 24 14.97 1.80 2.33
N THR A 25 15.04 0.91 3.33
CA THR A 25 15.28 -0.50 3.07
C THR A 25 14.13 -1.10 2.25
N PRO A 26 14.36 -2.17 1.46
CA PRO A 26 13.28 -2.83 0.71
C PRO A 26 12.10 -3.26 1.59
N HIS A 27 12.37 -3.58 2.86
CA HIS A 27 11.36 -3.97 3.84
C HIS A 27 10.49 -2.78 4.26
N GLU A 28 11.09 -1.60 4.49
CA GLU A 28 10.33 -0.38 4.84
C GLU A 28 9.43 0.07 3.69
N VAL A 29 9.92 -0.01 2.44
CA VAL A 29 9.10 0.27 1.25
C VAL A 29 7.92 -0.69 1.16
N ALA A 30 8.17 -2.00 1.30
CA ALA A 30 7.12 -3.02 1.26
C ALA A 30 6.09 -2.87 2.38
N ALA A 31 6.56 -2.64 3.62
CA ALA A 31 5.69 -2.44 4.78
C ALA A 31 4.83 -1.18 4.61
N SER A 32 5.41 -0.10 4.10
CA SER A 32 4.67 1.15 3.84
C SER A 32 3.59 0.97 2.78
N PHE A 33 3.89 0.23 1.70
CA PHE A 33 2.90 -0.08 0.67
C PHE A 33 1.77 -0.95 1.24
N ALA A 34 2.11 -2.05 1.92
CA ALA A 34 1.13 -2.95 2.52
C ALA A 34 0.21 -2.24 3.52
N PHE A 35 0.79 -1.37 4.35
CA PHE A 35 0.05 -0.51 5.27
C PHE A 35 -0.92 0.40 4.51
N GLY A 36 -0.45 1.10 3.48
CA GLY A 36 -1.31 1.97 2.68
C GLY A 36 -2.43 1.19 1.96
N VAL A 37 -2.17 -0.04 1.49
CA VAL A 37 -3.19 -0.92 0.91
C VAL A 37 -4.25 -1.26 1.95
N PHE A 38 -3.84 -1.75 3.12
CA PHE A 38 -4.76 -2.10 4.20
C PHE A 38 -5.64 -0.91 4.59
N PHE A 39 -5.01 0.25 4.74
CA PHE A 39 -5.67 1.49 5.14
C PHE A 39 -6.68 1.97 4.11
N VAL A 40 -6.30 2.03 2.83
CA VAL A 40 -7.17 2.54 1.75
C VAL A 40 -8.31 1.58 1.45
N ALA A 41 -8.14 0.28 1.71
CA ALA A 41 -9.18 -0.72 1.56
C ALA A 41 -10.19 -0.72 2.72
N MET A 42 -9.85 -0.23 3.91
CA MET A 42 -10.76 -0.21 5.06
C MET A 42 -11.94 0.77 4.86
N PRO A 43 -13.17 0.41 5.27
CA PRO A 43 -14.29 1.34 5.29
C PRO A 43 -14.16 2.16 6.57
N THR A 44 -13.59 3.36 6.50
CA THR A 44 -13.21 4.18 7.69
C THR A 44 -14.39 4.80 8.45
N ALA A 45 -15.55 4.14 8.47
CA ALA A 45 -16.81 4.52 9.10
C ALA A 45 -16.78 4.43 10.66
N GLY A 46 -15.83 5.12 11.31
CA GLY A 46 -15.73 5.22 12.78
C GLY A 46 -14.45 4.61 13.40
N THR A 47 -13.63 3.89 12.64
CA THR A 47 -12.33 3.35 13.09
C THR A 47 -11.21 4.38 13.13
N ALA A 48 -11.52 5.68 13.00
CA ALA A 48 -10.59 6.80 12.98
C ALA A 48 -9.57 6.77 14.14
N LEU A 49 -9.96 6.29 15.32
CA LEU A 49 -9.08 6.14 16.49
C LEU A 49 -8.01 5.05 16.30
N ALA A 50 -8.39 3.86 15.83
CA ALA A 50 -7.43 2.80 15.47
C ALA A 50 -6.53 3.25 14.31
N LEU A 51 -7.10 4.01 13.37
CA LEU A 51 -6.39 4.65 12.27
C LEU A 51 -5.32 5.65 12.76
N PHE A 52 -5.64 6.54 13.70
CA PHE A 52 -4.69 7.52 14.24
C PHE A 52 -3.56 6.86 15.03
N ALA A 53 -3.88 5.82 15.82
CA ALA A 53 -2.87 5.04 16.54
C ALA A 53 -1.90 4.33 15.58
N LEU A 54 -2.42 3.76 14.49
CA LEU A 54 -1.62 3.04 13.50
C LEU A 54 -0.77 4.00 12.64
N ILE A 55 -1.31 5.17 12.27
CA ILE A 55 -0.54 6.24 11.60
C ILE A 55 0.59 6.72 12.53
N GLY A 56 0.31 6.99 13.81
CA GLY A 56 1.33 7.41 14.79
C GLY A 56 2.46 6.40 14.94
N TYR A 57 2.17 5.10 14.82
CA TYR A 57 3.17 4.02 14.91
C TYR A 57 4.09 3.90 13.68
N PHE A 58 3.60 4.23 12.47
CA PHE A 58 4.34 3.99 11.22
C PHE A 58 5.04 5.21 10.62
N VAL A 59 4.71 6.44 11.04
CA VAL A 59 5.08 7.67 10.32
C VAL A 59 6.57 8.01 10.31
N GLU A 60 7.39 7.55 11.25
CA GLU A 60 8.83 7.88 11.26
C GLU A 60 9.67 7.06 10.26
N ARG A 61 9.20 5.87 9.85
CA ARG A 61 9.95 4.97 8.95
C ARG A 61 9.26 4.71 7.61
N ALA A 62 8.14 5.39 7.36
CA ALA A 62 7.33 5.12 6.18
C ALA A 62 7.95 5.70 4.89
N SER A 63 8.02 4.87 3.85
CA SER A 63 8.30 5.30 2.49
C SER A 63 7.10 6.07 1.95
N ARG A 64 7.24 7.40 1.86
CA ARG A 64 6.22 8.29 1.30
C ARG A 64 5.84 7.91 -0.13
N LEU A 65 6.83 7.49 -0.92
CA LEU A 65 6.61 7.01 -2.28
C LEU A 65 5.72 5.78 -2.32
N ALA A 66 5.99 4.80 -1.45
CA ALA A 66 5.17 3.60 -1.34
C ALA A 66 3.73 3.94 -0.94
N LEU A 67 3.54 4.87 -0.02
CA LEU A 67 2.21 5.37 0.36
C LEU A 67 1.51 6.07 -0.79
N VAL A 68 2.20 6.92 -1.57
CA VAL A 68 1.59 7.55 -2.76
C VAL A 68 1.21 6.51 -3.81
N ALA A 69 2.04 5.48 -4.00
CA ALA A 69 1.74 4.40 -4.93
C ALA A 69 0.45 3.66 -4.58
N THR A 70 0.12 3.49 -3.29
CA THR A 70 -1.16 2.86 -2.92
C THR A 70 -2.36 3.70 -3.35
N LEU A 71 -2.29 5.03 -3.25
CA LEU A 71 -3.36 5.91 -3.75
C LEU A 71 -3.55 5.81 -5.27
N VAL A 72 -2.45 5.63 -6.02
CA VAL A 72 -2.50 5.47 -7.48
C VAL A 72 -3.13 4.13 -7.86
N VAL A 73 -2.73 3.05 -7.18
CA VAL A 73 -3.26 1.70 -7.42
C VAL A 73 -4.74 1.63 -7.05
N PHE A 74 -5.12 2.14 -5.88
CA PHE A 74 -6.50 2.14 -5.39
C PHE A 74 -7.29 3.38 -5.85
N ASN A 75 -7.34 3.56 -7.17
CA ASN A 75 -8.18 4.56 -7.84
C ASN A 75 -9.70 4.21 -7.69
N PRO A 76 -10.63 5.12 -8.04
CA PRO A 76 -12.06 4.92 -7.77
C PRO A 76 -12.65 3.61 -8.33
N PRO A 77 -12.37 3.20 -9.60
CA PRO A 77 -12.78 1.89 -10.09
C PRO A 77 -12.28 0.70 -9.25
N VAL A 78 -10.99 0.69 -8.89
CA VAL A 78 -10.41 -0.38 -8.06
C VAL A 78 -11.06 -0.39 -6.68
N LYS A 79 -11.31 0.78 -6.08
CA LYS A 79 -12.03 0.89 -4.81
C LYS A 79 -13.44 0.32 -4.87
N TRP A 80 -14.19 0.60 -5.94
CA TRP A 80 -15.54 0.07 -6.10
C TRP A 80 -15.54 -1.46 -6.21
N ALA A 81 -14.60 -2.02 -6.98
CA ALA A 81 -14.41 -3.46 -7.07
C ALA A 81 -14.09 -4.09 -5.71
N VAL A 82 -13.16 -3.48 -4.96
CA VAL A 82 -12.79 -3.92 -3.61
C VAL A 82 -13.99 -3.89 -2.68
N TYR A 83 -14.77 -2.81 -2.67
CA TYR A 83 -15.95 -2.71 -1.80
C TYR A 83 -17.04 -3.72 -2.17
N GLY A 84 -17.31 -3.93 -3.46
CA GLY A 84 -18.25 -4.95 -3.92
C GLY A 84 -17.81 -6.37 -3.53
N ALA A 85 -16.54 -6.70 -3.77
CA ALA A 85 -15.96 -7.98 -3.39
C ALA A 85 -16.00 -8.21 -1.87
N SER A 86 -15.69 -7.17 -1.10
CA SER A 86 -15.78 -7.19 0.36
C SER A 86 -17.20 -7.39 0.85
N PHE A 87 -18.20 -6.70 0.28
CA PHE A 87 -19.59 -6.92 0.66
C PHE A 87 -20.05 -8.35 0.38
N TRP A 88 -19.70 -8.86 -0.80
CA TRP A 88 -19.99 -10.23 -1.20
C TRP A 88 -19.34 -11.23 -0.23
N LEU A 89 -18.05 -11.05 0.07
CA LEU A 89 -17.30 -11.90 0.99
C LEU A 89 -17.89 -11.85 2.40
N GLY A 90 -18.22 -10.65 2.89
CA GLY A 90 -18.88 -10.47 4.17
C GLY A 90 -20.24 -11.15 4.25
N SER A 91 -21.05 -11.05 3.20
CA SER A 91 -22.35 -11.72 3.10
C SER A 91 -22.21 -13.24 2.99
N HIS A 92 -21.13 -13.72 2.37
CA HIS A 92 -20.82 -15.15 2.32
C HIS A 92 -20.43 -15.69 3.71
N LEU A 93 -19.71 -14.89 4.51
CA LEU A 93 -19.24 -15.28 5.85
C LEU A 93 -20.33 -15.13 6.94
N LEU A 94 -21.14 -14.08 6.88
CA LEU A 94 -22.15 -13.74 7.91
C LEU A 94 -23.58 -14.11 7.50
N GLY A 95 -23.79 -14.57 6.28
CA GLY A 95 -25.11 -14.81 5.69
C GLY A 95 -25.71 -13.57 5.01
N PRO A 96 -26.76 -13.76 4.19
CA PRO A 96 -27.42 -12.67 3.47
C PRO A 96 -28.06 -11.66 4.42
N VAL A 97 -28.28 -10.43 3.94
CA VAL A 97 -29.02 -9.41 4.70
C VAL A 97 -30.51 -9.75 4.66
N SER A 98 -31.12 -9.93 5.83
CA SER A 98 -32.55 -10.17 5.96
C SER A 98 -33.33 -8.89 5.64
N GLY A 99 -34.33 -8.95 4.76
CA GLY A 99 -35.18 -7.79 4.44
C GLY A 99 -34.61 -6.82 3.40
N ALA A 100 -33.76 -7.27 2.48
CA ALA A 100 -33.17 -6.45 1.40
C ALA A 100 -34.17 -6.07 0.28
N SER A 101 -35.38 -5.65 0.66
CA SER A 101 -36.29 -4.87 -0.19
C SER A 101 -35.97 -3.40 -0.01
N VAL A 102 -35.85 -2.64 -1.11
CA VAL A 102 -35.61 -1.17 -1.07
C VAL A 102 -36.69 -0.43 -0.25
N ALA A 103 -37.86 -1.07 -0.06
CA ALA A 103 -38.96 -0.53 0.71
C ALA A 103 -38.84 -0.72 2.24
N ASP A 104 -37.98 -1.63 2.73
CA ASP A 104 -37.87 -2.02 4.15
C ASP A 104 -36.51 -1.65 4.77
N VAL A 105 -35.90 -0.56 4.30
CA VAL A 105 -34.62 -0.06 4.81
C VAL A 105 -34.80 0.48 6.23
N SER A 106 -34.57 -0.39 7.21
CA SER A 106 -34.54 -0.06 8.63
C SER A 106 -33.10 0.24 9.10
N LEU A 107 -32.96 0.89 10.27
CA LEU A 107 -31.64 1.16 10.87
C LEU A 107 -30.85 -0.14 11.12
N SER A 108 -31.53 -1.23 11.47
CA SER A 108 -30.92 -2.57 11.63
C SER A 108 -30.42 -3.14 10.30
N SER A 109 -31.17 -2.97 9.21
CA SER A 109 -30.71 -3.37 7.87
C SER A 109 -29.43 -2.60 7.46
N GLY A 110 -29.32 -1.33 7.85
CA GLY A 110 -28.12 -0.52 7.64
C GLY A 110 -26.91 -1.02 8.43
N LEU A 111 -27.07 -1.36 9.71
CA LEU A 111 -26.00 -1.94 10.53
C LEU A 111 -25.56 -3.31 10.02
N ASP A 112 -26.50 -4.13 9.55
CA ASP A 112 -26.22 -5.43 8.96
C ASP A 112 -25.36 -5.34 7.69
N ILE A 113 -25.65 -4.35 6.83
CA ILE A 113 -24.86 -4.06 5.64
C ILE A 113 -23.44 -3.60 6.04
N LEU A 114 -23.33 -2.69 7.01
CA LEU A 114 -22.04 -2.18 7.48
C LEU A 114 -21.17 -3.26 8.11
N LEU A 115 -21.75 -4.17 8.90
CA LEU A 115 -21.03 -5.28 9.52
C LEU A 115 -20.46 -6.25 8.47
N ARG A 116 -21.27 -6.62 7.47
CA ARG A 116 -20.82 -7.46 6.35
C ARG A 116 -19.73 -6.77 5.56
N GLN A 117 -19.91 -5.49 5.24
CA GLN A 117 -18.89 -4.70 4.57
C GLN A 117 -17.59 -4.65 5.38
N LEU A 118 -17.65 -4.44 6.69
CA LEU A 118 -16.49 -4.32 7.58
C LEU A 118 -15.73 -5.65 7.68
N VAL A 119 -16.43 -6.76 7.91
CA VAL A 119 -15.81 -8.09 8.00
C VAL A 119 -15.16 -8.47 6.68
N GLY A 120 -15.88 -8.31 5.58
CA GLY A 120 -15.34 -8.60 4.25
C GLY A 120 -14.15 -7.72 3.88
N ASN A 121 -14.20 -6.42 4.17
CA ASN A 121 -13.06 -5.52 3.94
C ASN A 121 -11.88 -5.90 4.83
N THR A 122 -12.09 -6.27 6.08
CA THR A 122 -10.99 -6.64 6.98
C THR A 122 -10.22 -7.82 6.42
N VAL A 123 -10.93 -8.86 6.00
CA VAL A 123 -10.34 -10.06 5.41
C VAL A 123 -9.65 -9.71 4.10
N LEU A 124 -10.35 -9.02 3.18
CA LEU A 124 -9.81 -8.70 1.86
C LEU A 124 -8.62 -7.75 1.95
N ALA A 125 -8.68 -6.72 2.80
CA ALA A 125 -7.59 -5.78 3.04
C ALA A 125 -6.36 -6.47 3.62
N ALA A 126 -6.53 -7.40 4.56
CA ALA A 126 -5.41 -8.18 5.11
C ALA A 126 -4.74 -9.02 4.01
N VAL A 127 -5.51 -9.72 3.19
CA VAL A 127 -4.99 -10.52 2.07
C VAL A 127 -4.26 -9.63 1.06
N LEU A 128 -4.88 -8.53 0.63
CA LEU A 128 -4.28 -7.59 -0.32
C LEU A 128 -3.02 -6.93 0.24
N ALA A 129 -2.98 -6.63 1.55
CA ALA A 129 -1.80 -6.09 2.19
C ALA A 129 -0.65 -7.09 2.23
N VAL A 130 -0.92 -8.37 2.55
CA VAL A 130 0.10 -9.44 2.53
C VAL A 130 0.64 -9.65 1.12
N VAL A 131 -0.24 -9.72 0.11
CA VAL A 131 0.17 -9.86 -1.30
C VAL A 131 0.96 -8.62 -1.74
N GLY A 132 0.47 -7.42 -1.44
CA GLY A 132 1.13 -6.16 -1.76
C GLY A 132 2.51 -6.03 -1.11
N TYR A 133 2.63 -6.47 0.14
CA TYR A 133 3.92 -6.57 0.84
C TYR A 133 4.90 -7.46 0.08
N ALA A 134 4.49 -8.70 -0.24
CA ALA A 134 5.37 -9.67 -0.89
C ALA A 134 5.84 -9.19 -2.26
N VAL A 135 4.90 -8.67 -3.08
CA VAL A 135 5.20 -8.14 -4.41
C VAL A 135 6.14 -6.94 -4.33
N THR A 136 5.83 -5.94 -3.48
CA THR A 136 6.68 -4.75 -3.35
C THR A 136 8.04 -5.08 -2.77
N LEU A 137 8.14 -6.03 -1.83
CA LEU A 137 9.41 -6.49 -1.30
C LEU A 137 10.29 -7.14 -2.37
N GLN A 138 9.69 -7.98 -3.21
CA GLN A 138 10.41 -8.62 -4.31
C GLN A 138 10.91 -7.58 -5.32
N LEU A 139 10.06 -6.63 -5.70
CA LEU A 139 10.42 -5.54 -6.61
C LEU A 139 11.53 -4.65 -6.03
N ALA A 140 11.41 -4.24 -4.77
CA ALA A 140 12.40 -3.40 -4.10
C ALA A 140 13.75 -4.12 -3.94
N ARG A 141 13.75 -5.43 -3.62
CA ARG A 141 14.98 -6.24 -3.56
C ARG A 141 15.66 -6.36 -4.92
N LEU A 142 14.88 -6.60 -5.97
CA LEU A 142 15.41 -6.68 -7.35
C LEU A 142 16.05 -5.35 -7.75
N HIS A 143 15.39 -4.23 -7.44
CA HIS A 143 15.93 -2.91 -7.74
C HIS A 143 17.23 -2.63 -6.96
N HIS A 144 17.26 -2.95 -5.67
CA HIS A 144 18.45 -2.72 -4.84
C HIS A 144 19.65 -3.58 -5.24
N ARG A 145 19.42 -4.82 -5.70
CA ARG A 145 20.48 -5.70 -6.25
C ARG A 145 21.11 -5.11 -7.53
N ARG A 146 20.28 -4.55 -8.42
CA ARG A 146 20.76 -3.89 -9.65
C ARG A 146 21.61 -2.65 -9.34
N GLN A 147 21.20 -1.85 -8.37
CA GLN A 147 21.97 -0.67 -7.96
C GLN A 147 23.33 -1.01 -7.33
N ARG A 148 23.41 -2.10 -6.54
CA ARG A 148 24.70 -2.59 -6.01
C ARG A 148 25.63 -3.08 -7.11
N SER A 149 25.09 -3.79 -8.11
CA SER A 149 25.87 -4.30 -9.24
C SER A 149 26.38 -3.19 -10.17
N ALA A 150 25.63 -2.09 -10.29
CA ALA A 150 26.00 -0.92 -11.08
C ALA A 150 26.93 0.07 -10.33
N SER A 151 27.19 -0.15 -9.03
CA SER A 151 28.11 0.71 -8.28
C SER A 151 29.57 0.37 -8.61
N PRO A 152 30.50 1.36 -8.58
CA PRO A 152 31.92 1.15 -8.92
C PRO A 152 32.60 0.02 -8.13
N ALA A 153 32.16 -0.23 -6.90
CA ALA A 153 32.64 -1.33 -6.06
C ALA A 153 32.21 -2.72 -6.58
N GLY A 154 30.97 -2.88 -7.06
CA GLY A 154 30.51 -4.14 -7.65
C GLY A 154 31.13 -4.42 -9.03
N ALA A 155 31.43 -3.36 -9.79
CA ALA A 155 32.20 -3.45 -11.03
C ALA A 155 33.66 -3.89 -10.78
N ALA A 156 34.27 -3.46 -9.66
CA ALA A 156 35.60 -3.89 -9.26
C ALA A 156 35.63 -5.36 -8.81
N GLU A 157 34.60 -5.83 -8.09
CA GLU A 157 34.48 -7.20 -7.62
C GLU A 157 34.22 -8.19 -8.79
N SER A 158 33.32 -7.85 -9.71
CA SER A 158 33.08 -8.63 -10.94
C SER A 158 34.32 -8.71 -11.84
N ARG A 159 35.11 -7.64 -11.93
CA ARG A 159 36.36 -7.63 -12.71
C ARG A 159 37.48 -8.45 -12.05
N SER A 160 37.47 -8.57 -10.72
CA SER A 160 38.46 -9.38 -9.99
C SER A 160 38.19 -10.89 -10.09
N ASP A 161 36.93 -11.30 -10.22
CA ASP A 161 36.53 -12.71 -10.34
C ASP A 161 36.81 -13.26 -11.76
N ASP A 162 36.66 -12.41 -12.77
CA ASP A 162 36.98 -12.72 -14.19
C ASP A 162 38.50 -12.75 -14.46
N ALA A 163 39.30 -12.14 -13.58
CA ALA A 163 40.76 -12.11 -13.66
C ALA A 163 41.45 -13.27 -12.91
N ARG A 164 40.68 -14.15 -12.27
CA ARG A 164 41.23 -15.33 -11.60
C ARG A 164 41.57 -16.38 -12.67
N PRO A 165 42.86 -16.72 -12.88
CA PRO A 165 43.21 -17.74 -13.86
C PRO A 165 42.64 -19.08 -13.41
N ASP A 166 41.94 -19.77 -14.30
CA ASP A 166 41.56 -21.16 -14.14
C ASP A 166 42.85 -21.97 -13.96
N VAL A 167 43.14 -22.34 -12.71
CA VAL A 167 44.27 -23.22 -12.41
C VAL A 167 43.82 -24.64 -12.79
N PRO A 168 44.39 -25.25 -13.84
CA PRO A 168 44.07 -26.62 -14.19
C PRO A 168 44.65 -27.53 -13.11
N SER A 169 43.84 -28.49 -12.66
CA SER A 169 44.22 -29.58 -11.75
C SER A 169 45.20 -30.56 -12.39
#